data_AF-A0A1G7KZT6-F1
#
_entry.id   AF-A0A1G7KZT6-F1
#
_cell.length_a   1.000
_cell.length_b   1.000
_cell.length_c   1.000
_cell.angle_alpha   90.00
_cell.angle_beta   90.00
_cell.angle_gamma   90.00
#
_symmetry.space_group_name_H-M   'P 1'
#
loop_
_entity.id
_entity.type
_entity.pdbx_description
1 polymer ?
#
loop_
_entity_poly.entity_id
_entity_poly.type
_entity_poly.pdbx_seq_one_letter_code
_entity_poly.pdbx_strand_id
1 'polypeptide(L)' 'MADWDWSSTSARESLVLPRVDALAIYANSSGEIVLRQQGMDGNEDSIIIIPKTQAQHVVTAISEMLADKPN' A
#
# COMPACT_ATOMS: atom_id res chain seq x y z
N MET A 1 21.29 -28.39 -9.69
CA MET A 1 20.16 -27.65 -9.09
C MET A 1 20.79 -26.46 -8.41
N ALA A 2 20.52 -25.24 -8.88
CA ALA A 2 21.23 -24.06 -8.38
C ALA A 2 20.73 -23.70 -6.98
N ASP A 3 21.65 -23.65 -6.02
CA ASP A 3 21.44 -23.15 -4.66
C ASP A 3 21.12 -21.66 -4.75
N TRP A 4 19.94 -21.27 -4.27
CA TRP A 4 19.51 -19.87 -4.29
C TRP A 4 20.22 -19.09 -3.17
N ASP A 5 21.00 -18.08 -3.54
CA ASP A 5 21.79 -17.27 -2.62
C ASP A 5 21.02 -16.02 -2.16
N TRP A 6 20.55 -16.08 -0.90
CA TRP A 6 19.87 -14.99 -0.19
C TRP A 6 20.74 -13.74 0.05
N SER A 7 22.06 -13.85 -0.09
CA SER A 7 23.02 -12.80 0.26
C SER A 7 23.56 -12.03 -0.94
N SER A 8 23.14 -12.37 -2.15
CA SER A 8 23.54 -11.65 -3.34
C SER A 8 23.08 -10.18 -3.27
N THR A 9 23.90 -9.27 -3.78
CA THR A 9 23.62 -7.83 -3.84
C THR A 9 22.28 -7.50 -4.54
N SER A 10 21.74 -8.44 -5.32
CA SER A 10 20.39 -8.40 -5.92
C SER A 10 19.24 -8.53 -4.90
N ALA A 11 19.48 -9.04 -3.69
CA ALA A 11 18.49 -9.10 -2.62
C ALA A 11 18.17 -7.71 -2.03
N ARG A 12 19.04 -6.70 -2.25
CA ARG A 12 18.81 -5.31 -1.81
C ARG A 12 17.71 -4.58 -2.58
N GLU A 13 17.23 -5.13 -3.70
CA GLU A 13 16.07 -4.62 -4.43
C GLU A 13 14.74 -5.26 -3.99
N SER A 14 14.77 -6.09 -2.94
CA SER A 14 13.55 -6.70 -2.41
C SER A 14 12.80 -5.66 -1.57
N LEU A 15 11.77 -5.05 -2.16
CA LEU A 15 10.78 -4.27 -1.43
C LEU A 15 10.04 -5.21 -0.47
N VAL A 16 10.53 -5.31 0.76
CA VAL A 16 9.86 -6.05 1.83
C VAL A 16 8.65 -5.24 2.28
N LEU A 17 7.49 -5.54 1.70
CA LEU A 17 6.21 -5.02 2.19
C LEU A 17 5.75 -5.90 3.36
N PRO A 18 5.30 -5.32 4.50
CA PRO A 18 4.62 -6.10 5.52
C PRO A 18 3.45 -6.84 4.89
N ARG A 19 3.31 -8.13 5.19
CA ARG A 19 2.25 -8.99 4.66
C ARG A 19 0.91 -8.46 5.18
N VAL A 20 0.21 -7.69 4.35
CA VAL A 20 -1.17 -7.31 4.60
C VAL A 20 -2.06 -8.46 4.15
N ASP A 21 -2.88 -9.01 5.04
CA ASP A 21 -3.74 -10.16 4.72
C ASP A 21 -4.75 -9.81 3.61
N ALA A 22 -5.24 -8.57 3.57
CA ALA A 22 -5.96 -7.98 2.44
C ALA A 22 -6.03 -6.43 2.54
N LEU A 23 -5.87 -5.73 1.42
CA LEU A 23 -6.21 -4.31 1.27
C LEU A 23 -7.40 -4.18 0.31
N ALA A 24 -8.53 -3.65 0.80
CA ALA A 24 -9.70 -3.36 0.00
C ALA A 24 -9.82 -1.85 -0.25
N ILE A 25 -10.03 -1.45 -1.51
CA ILE A 25 -10.26 -0.07 -1.92
C ILE A 25 -11.62 0.00 -2.62
N TYR A 26 -12.55 0.81 -2.10
CA TYR A 26 -13.90 0.93 -2.65
C TYR A 26 -14.51 2.30 -2.38
N ALA A 27 -15.60 2.63 -3.09
CA ALA A 27 -16.41 3.80 -2.80
C ALA A 27 -17.55 3.44 -1.83
N ASN A 28 -17.75 4.23 -0.77
CA ASN A 28 -18.91 4.05 0.11
C ASN A 28 -20.18 4.70 -0.46
N SER A 29 -21.31 4.57 0.23
CA SER A 29 -22.60 5.15 -0.17
C SER A 29 -22.59 6.69 -0.26
N SER A 30 -21.66 7.34 0.42
CA SER A 30 -21.44 8.79 0.39
C SER A 30 -20.52 9.22 -0.77
N GLY A 31 -19.99 8.27 -1.54
CA GLY A 31 -19.07 8.52 -2.65
C GLY A 31 -17.63 8.82 -2.24
N GLU A 32 -17.26 8.49 -0.99
CA GLU A 32 -15.90 8.64 -0.45
C GLU A 32 -15.07 7.39 -0.76
N ILE A 33 -13.76 7.56 -0.88
CA ILE A 33 -12.84 6.43 -1.11
C ILE A 33 -12.46 5.85 0.25
N VAL A 34 -12.72 4.56 0.45
CA VAL A 34 -12.39 3.84 1.67
C VAL A 34 -11.26 2.86 1.37
N LEU A 35 -10.20 2.94 2.18
CA LEU A 35 -9.11 1.98 2.21
C LEU A 35 -9.25 1.20 3.50
N ARG A 36 -9.53 -0.09 3.40
CA ARG A 36 -9.64 -1.01 4.53
C ARG A 36 -8.53 -2.03 4.46
N GLN A 37 -7.65 -2.00 5.45
CA GLN A 37 -6.63 -3.00 5.66
C GLN A 37 -7.10 -3.94 6.76
N GLN A 38 -7.18 -5.23 6.43
CA GLN A 38 -7.59 -6.24 7.39
C GLN A 38 -6.53 -6.35 8.50
N GLY A 39 -6.99 -6.36 9.76
CA GLY A 39 -6.14 -6.65 10.91
C GLY A 39 -5.75 -8.13 10.98
N MET A 40 -4.51 -8.42 11.34
CA MET A 40 -4.01 -9.79 11.52
C MET A 40 -4.16 -10.23 12.99
N ASP A 41 -4.34 -11.54 13.24
CA ASP A 41 -4.32 -12.16 14.58
C ASP A 41 -5.28 -11.54 15.60
N GLY A 42 -6.48 -11.17 15.17
CA GLY A 42 -7.53 -10.62 16.03
C GLY A 42 -7.39 -9.12 16.32
N ASN A 43 -6.45 -8.43 15.67
CA ASN A 43 -6.42 -6.98 15.65
C ASN A 43 -7.55 -6.41 14.79
N GLU A 44 -7.99 -5.20 15.14
CA GLU A 44 -9.02 -4.49 14.38
C GLU A 44 -8.51 -4.05 13.00
N ASP A 45 -9.45 -3.91 12.07
CA ASP A 45 -9.15 -3.41 10.74
C ASP A 45 -8.76 -1.93 10.79
N SER A 46 -7.73 -1.59 10.03
CA SER A 46 -7.37 -0.18 9.82
C SER A 46 -8.17 0.37 8.65
N ILE A 47 -8.96 1.41 8.92
CA ILE A 47 -9.84 2.05 7.92
C ILE A 47 -9.43 3.50 7.75
N ILE A 48 -9.14 3.88 6.52
CA ILE A 48 -8.90 5.27 6.10
C ILE A 48 -10.01 5.67 5.15
N ILE A 49 -10.67 6.78 5.44
CA ILE A 49 -11.70 7.36 4.57
C ILE A 49 -11.14 8.65 3.98
N ILE A 50 -11.14 8.74 2.66
CA ILE A 50 -10.74 9.92 1.91
C ILE A 50 -12.01 10.58 1.37
N PRO A 51 -12.35 11.79 1.86
CA PRO A 51 -13.45 12.55 1.31
C PRO A 51 -13.25 12.77 -0.20
N LYS A 52 -14.34 12.69 -0.96
CA LYS A 52 -14.30 12.87 -2.43
C LYS A 52 -13.63 14.18 -2.86
N THR A 53 -13.82 15.25 -2.07
CA THR A 53 -13.22 16.57 -2.32
C THR A 53 -11.70 16.59 -2.20
N GLN A 54 -11.11 15.63 -1.48
CA GLN A 54 -9.65 15.51 -1.29
C GLN A 54 -9.02 14.40 -2.12
N ALA A 55 -9.82 13.57 -2.79
CA ALA A 55 -9.34 12.42 -3.56
C ALA A 55 -8.28 12.83 -4.60
N GLN A 56 -8.51 13.93 -5.33
CA GLN A 56 -7.56 14.41 -6.33
C GLN A 56 -6.22 14.84 -5.72
N HIS A 57 -6.25 15.51 -4.56
CA HIS A 57 -5.03 15.91 -3.86
C HIS A 57 -4.22 14.70 -3.39
N VAL A 58 -4.89 13.66 -2.88
CA VAL A 58 -4.23 12.42 -2.48
C VAL A 58 -3.58 11.72 -3.68
N VAL A 59 -4.26 11.65 -4.83
CA VAL A 59 -3.71 11.06 -6.06
C VAL A 59 -2.47 11.82 -6.53
N THR A 60 -2.51 13.15 -6.53
CA THR A 60 -1.36 13.98 -6.90
C THR A 60 -0.18 13.72 -5.96
N ALA A 61 -0.38 13.77 -4.65
CA ALA A 61 0.68 13.54 -3.67
C ALA A 61 1.32 12.15 -3.82
N ILE A 62 0.51 11.10 -4.02
CA ILE A 62 1.02 9.74 -4.27
C ILE A 62 1.85 9.71 -5.56
N SER A 63 1.37 10.37 -6.63
CA SER A 63 2.07 10.39 -7.92
C SER A 63 3.42 11.11 -7.84
N GLU A 64 3.48 12.22 -7.11
CA GLU A 64 4.73 12.96 -6.84
C GLU A 64 5.72 12.11 -6.05
N MET A 65 5.25 11.42 -5.00
CA MET A 65 6.10 10.50 -4.21
C MET A 65 6.66 9.33 -5.02
N LEU A 66 5.94 8.88 -6.05
CA LEU A 66 6.40 7.84 -6.97
C LEU A 66 7.42 8.36 -7.98
N ALA A 67 7.29 9.62 -8.41
CA ALA A 67 8.22 10.27 -9.33
C ALA A 67 9.57 10.62 -8.68
N ASP A 68 9.58 10.88 -7.37
CA ASP A 68 10.77 11.27 -6.59
C ASP A 68 11.66 10.10 -6.14
N LYS A 69 11.40 8.86 -6.57
CA LYS A 69 12.31 7.74 -6.29
C LYS A 69 13.58 7.87 -7.15
N PRO A 70 14.77 8.07 -6.56
CA PRO A 70 16.01 7.96 -7.32
C PRO A 70 16.22 6.47 -7.67
N ASN A 71 16.45 6.20 -8.97
CA ASN A 71 16.92 4.91 -9.47
C ASN A 71 18.25 4.52 -8.82
#